data_AF-A0A6P7GZB9-F1
#
_entry.id   AF-A0A6P7GZB9-F1
#
_cell.length_a   1.000
_cell.length_b   1.000
_cell.length_c   1.000
_cell.angle_alpha   90.00
_cell.angle_beta   90.00
_cell.angle_gamma   90.00
#
_symmetry.space_group_name_H-M   'P 1'
#
loop_
_entity.id
_entity.type
_entity.pdbx_description
1 polymer ?
#
loop_
_entity_poly.entity_id
_entity_poly.type
_entity_poly.pdbx_seq_one_letter_code
_entity_poly.pdbx_strand_id
1 'polypeptide(L)'
;MEIRLQKPLHWFICLLHFNELPLRHLYDTLEKSVTKGPRALTGGLIEKLNECEKYQVLLDFEPIPLDNMPPPLENEEELSVDVKYLLQMGHAISQGFCSADLANKKPGQISHARWLTKASRILRLYVTTKTPSHNLKTLTNYIMKVYIPLYFNIQFYKSVIYGSILLSKFIRWTQYLNGTLRSVVQNVLDL
;
A
#
# COMPACT_ATOMS: atom_id res chain seq x y z
N MET A 1 6.52 27.17 -4.28
CA MET A 1 5.70 27.66 -5.41
C MET A 1 4.40 28.27 -4.92
N GLU A 2 3.58 27.55 -4.14
CA GLU A 2 2.32 28.09 -3.56
C GLU A 2 2.51 29.24 -2.57
N ILE A 3 3.57 29.21 -1.74
CA ILE A 3 3.93 30.32 -0.83
C ILE A 3 4.13 31.64 -1.61
N ARG A 4 4.64 31.57 -2.84
CA ARG A 4 4.82 32.74 -3.70
C ARG A 4 3.52 33.18 -4.40
N LEU A 5 2.55 32.28 -4.54
CA LEU A 5 1.29 32.51 -5.25
C LEU A 5 0.13 32.89 -4.32
N GLN A 6 0.27 32.70 -3.00
CA GLN A 6 -0.79 32.87 -1.98
C GLN A 6 -2.12 32.20 -2.33
N LYS A 7 -2.09 31.19 -3.21
CA LYS A 7 -3.25 30.44 -3.68
C LYS A 7 -2.86 28.96 -3.78
N PRO A 8 -3.72 28.03 -3.34
CA PRO A 8 -3.47 26.61 -3.53
C PRO A 8 -3.44 26.32 -5.03
N LEU A 9 -2.42 25.59 -5.49
CA LEU A 9 -2.42 25.04 -6.83
C LEU A 9 -3.42 23.88 -6.82
N HIS A 10 -4.59 24.11 -7.41
CA HIS A 10 -5.64 23.10 -7.44
C HIS A 10 -5.22 21.95 -8.35
N TRP A 11 -4.94 20.80 -7.74
CA TRP A 11 -4.73 19.53 -8.44
C TRP A 11 -6.09 18.82 -8.53
N PHE A 12 -6.63 18.67 -9.74
CA PHE A 12 -7.96 18.10 -9.98
C PHE A 12 -7.99 16.57 -10.03
N ILE A 13 -6.85 15.91 -9.80
CA ILE A 13 -6.78 14.45 -9.73
C ILE A 13 -7.26 14.00 -8.35
N CYS A 14 -8.17 13.02 -8.31
CA CYS A 14 -8.60 12.38 -7.06
C CYS A 14 -7.37 11.82 -6.32
N LEU A 15 -7.06 12.35 -5.13
CA LEU A 15 -5.87 11.94 -4.36
C LEU A 15 -5.88 10.44 -4.01
N LEU A 16 -7.06 9.83 -3.91
CA LEU A 16 -7.16 8.37 -3.75
C LEU A 16 -6.68 7.64 -5.00
N HIS A 17 -7.09 8.09 -6.19
CA HIS A 17 -6.58 7.53 -7.45
C HIS A 17 -5.08 7.73 -7.58
N PHE A 18 -4.58 8.90 -7.18
CA PHE A 18 -3.15 9.17 -7.09
C PHE A 18 -2.42 8.21 -6.15
N ASN A 19 -3.03 7.78 -5.04
CA ASN A 19 -2.41 6.80 -4.15
C ASN A 19 -2.37 5.38 -4.76
N GLU A 20 -3.36 5.01 -5.57
CA GLU A 20 -3.45 3.70 -6.22
C GLU A 20 -2.43 3.51 -7.35
N LEU A 21 -2.20 4.53 -8.19
CA LEU A 21 -1.35 4.45 -9.38
C LEU A 21 0.12 4.07 -9.11
N PRO A 22 0.83 4.68 -8.14
CA PRO A 22 2.18 4.29 -7.75
C PRO A 22 2.30 2.83 -7.33
N LEU A 23 1.36 2.36 -6.49
CA LEU A 23 1.35 0.96 -6.04
C LEU A 23 1.15 0.03 -7.23
N ARG A 24 0.31 0.43 -8.19
CA ARG A 24 0.10 -0.30 -9.45
C ARG A 24 1.37 -0.43 -10.26
N HIS A 25 2.04 0.67 -10.56
CA HIS A 25 3.25 0.65 -11.37
C HIS A 25 4.40 -0.09 -10.68
N LEU A 26 4.51 0.06 -9.35
CA LEU A 26 5.47 -0.70 -8.56
C LEU A 26 5.20 -2.21 -8.64
N TYR A 27 3.95 -2.63 -8.45
CA TYR A 27 3.54 -4.03 -8.57
C TYR A 27 3.86 -4.58 -9.96
N ASP A 28 3.43 -3.89 -11.02
CA ASP A 28 3.62 -4.34 -12.40
C ASP A 28 5.11 -4.45 -12.77
N THR A 29 5.94 -3.51 -12.29
CA THR A 29 7.38 -3.52 -12.51
C THR A 29 8.04 -4.72 -11.83
N LEU A 30 7.67 -4.98 -10.57
CA LEU A 30 8.21 -6.09 -9.80
C LEU A 30 7.74 -7.45 -10.35
N GLU A 31 6.49 -7.56 -10.80
CA GLU A 31 5.98 -8.79 -11.41
C GLU A 31 6.67 -9.08 -12.75
N LYS A 32 6.82 -8.07 -13.61
CA LYS A 32 7.53 -8.20 -14.90
C LYS A 32 9.01 -8.54 -14.74
N SER A 33 9.64 -8.17 -13.62
CA SER A 33 11.03 -8.54 -13.35
C SER A 33 11.23 -10.05 -13.21
N VAL A 34 10.19 -10.76 -12.76
CA VAL A 34 10.21 -12.22 -12.54
C VAL A 34 9.95 -13.00 -13.83
N THR A 35 9.22 -12.44 -14.79
CA THR A 35 8.74 -13.14 -15.99
C THR A 35 9.69 -13.14 -17.20
N LYS A 36 10.90 -12.57 -17.09
CA LYS A 36 11.86 -12.43 -18.22
C LYS A 36 12.70 -13.68 -18.56
N GLY A 37 12.39 -14.85 -17.99
CA GLY A 37 13.11 -16.11 -18.27
C GLY A 37 12.28 -17.14 -19.05
N PRO A 38 12.90 -18.09 -19.79
CA PRO A 38 12.18 -19.15 -20.53
C PRO A 38 11.35 -20.10 -19.65
N ARG A 39 11.48 -20.00 -18.32
CA ARG A 39 10.63 -20.63 -17.30
C ARG A 39 9.81 -19.57 -16.58
N ALA A 40 9.00 -18.78 -17.27
CA ALA A 40 8.01 -17.92 -16.61
C ALA A 40 6.94 -18.84 -15.98
N LEU A 41 7.30 -19.36 -14.81
CA LEU A 41 6.59 -20.39 -14.05
C LEU A 41 5.18 -19.91 -13.67
N THR A 42 4.20 -20.73 -13.99
CA THR A 42 3.03 -20.98 -13.13
C THR A 42 3.46 -20.91 -11.65
N GLY A 43 2.84 -20.01 -10.87
CA GLY A 43 3.22 -19.72 -9.47
C GLY A 43 3.58 -18.27 -9.16
N GLY A 44 3.20 -17.31 -10.02
CA GLY A 44 3.50 -15.88 -9.88
C GLY A 44 2.93 -15.23 -8.60
N LEU A 45 3.34 -13.99 -8.29
CA LEU A 45 2.83 -13.27 -7.11
C LEU A 45 1.31 -13.14 -7.16
N ILE A 46 0.73 -12.95 -8.35
CA ILE A 46 -0.73 -12.87 -8.52
C ILE A 46 -1.46 -14.15 -8.09
N GLU A 47 -0.91 -15.34 -8.38
CA GLU A 47 -1.50 -16.61 -7.97
C GLU A 47 -1.46 -16.76 -6.44
N LYS A 48 -0.32 -16.44 -5.82
CA LYS A 48 -0.18 -16.45 -4.36
C LYS A 48 -1.11 -15.45 -3.68
N LEU A 49 -1.35 -14.29 -4.32
CA LEU A 49 -2.32 -13.31 -3.84
C LEU A 49 -3.75 -13.83 -3.96
N ASN A 50 -4.10 -14.60 -4.99
CA ASN A 50 -5.43 -15.22 -5.12
C ASN A 50 -5.67 -16.31 -4.06
N GLU A 51 -4.62 -16.94 -3.55
CA GLU A 51 -4.72 -18.02 -2.57
C GLU A 51 -4.36 -17.60 -1.14
N CYS A 52 -4.07 -16.32 -0.89
CA CYS A 52 -3.49 -15.87 0.38
C CYS A 52 -4.35 -16.19 1.62
N GLU A 53 -5.67 -16.35 1.48
CA GLU A 53 -6.56 -16.77 2.57
C GLU A 53 -6.41 -18.24 2.97
N LYS A 54 -5.84 -19.09 2.12
CA LYS A 54 -5.65 -20.53 2.40
C LYS A 54 -4.45 -20.77 3.32
N TYR A 55 -3.52 -19.82 3.39
CA TYR A 55 -2.31 -19.94 4.20
C TYR A 55 -2.59 -19.52 5.65
N GLN A 56 -2.04 -20.32 6.57
CA GLN A 56 -2.02 -20.00 8.00
C GLN A 56 -1.07 -18.83 8.26
N VAL A 57 -1.48 -17.93 9.15
CA VAL A 57 -0.63 -16.82 9.58
C VAL A 57 0.48 -17.36 10.47
N LEU A 58 1.69 -16.82 10.31
CA LEU A 58 2.83 -17.20 11.13
C LEU A 58 2.66 -16.70 12.57
N LEU A 59 3.25 -17.42 13.52
CA LEU A 59 3.28 -16.98 14.92
C LEU A 59 4.07 -15.68 15.08
N ASP A 60 5.10 -15.52 14.26
CA ASP A 60 5.98 -14.36 14.21
C ASP A 60 6.35 -14.02 12.75
N PHE A 61 6.53 -12.73 12.49
CA PHE A 61 7.07 -12.21 11.24
C PHE A 61 7.85 -10.92 11.52
N GLU A 62 8.75 -10.56 10.61
CA GLU A 62 9.56 -9.34 10.74
C GLU A 62 8.64 -8.10 10.72
N PRO A 63 8.58 -7.29 11.80
CA PRO A 63 7.71 -6.13 11.85
C PRO A 63 8.20 -5.04 10.91
N ILE A 64 7.25 -4.31 10.33
CA ILE A 64 7.54 -3.14 9.48
C ILE A 64 6.84 -1.93 10.10
N PRO A 65 7.57 -0.86 10.45
CA PRO A 65 6.97 0.33 11.03
C PRO A 65 5.84 0.92 10.16
N LEU A 66 4.71 1.24 10.79
CA LEU A 66 3.62 1.98 10.19
C LEU A 66 3.84 3.49 10.44
N ASP A 67 4.72 4.09 9.65
CA ASP A 67 5.13 5.50 9.82
C ASP A 67 4.12 6.47 9.19
N ASN A 68 4.19 7.76 9.58
CA ASN A 68 3.48 8.87 8.93
C ASN A 68 1.93 8.84 8.97
N MET A 69 1.34 7.99 9.82
CA MET A 69 -0.11 7.98 10.05
C MET A 69 -0.61 9.34 10.56
N PRO A 70 -1.79 9.80 10.15
CA PRO A 70 -2.45 10.93 10.79
C PRO A 70 -2.92 10.53 12.21
N PRO A 71 -3.41 11.49 13.02
CA PRO A 71 -4.19 11.15 14.20
C PRO A 71 -5.36 10.21 13.86
N PRO A 72 -5.86 9.43 14.83
CA PRO A 72 -7.02 8.56 14.64
C PRO A 72 -8.20 9.32 14.02
N LEU A 73 -8.93 8.67 13.12
CA LEU A 73 -10.09 9.31 12.51
C LEU A 73 -11.23 9.38 13.55
N GLU A 74 -11.99 10.48 13.57
CA GLU A 74 -13.10 10.64 14.53
C GLU A 74 -14.16 9.52 14.38
N ASN A 75 -14.36 9.02 13.15
CA ASN A 75 -15.36 8.01 12.82
C ASN A 75 -14.73 6.71 12.27
N GLU A 76 -13.69 6.16 12.92
CA GLU A 76 -13.10 4.88 12.49
C GLU A 76 -14.12 3.73 12.45
N GLU A 77 -15.17 3.80 13.26
CA GLU A 77 -16.26 2.84 13.27
C GLU A 77 -17.11 2.86 11.99
N GLU A 78 -17.12 3.96 11.24
CA GLU A 78 -17.85 4.09 9.98
C GLU A 78 -17.04 3.60 8.77
N LEU A 79 -15.77 3.24 8.97
CA LEU A 79 -14.93 2.73 7.89
C LEU A 79 -15.51 1.45 7.29
N SER A 80 -15.41 1.33 5.96
CA SER A 80 -15.81 0.12 5.26
C SER A 80 -15.01 -1.08 5.75
N VAL A 81 -15.60 -2.27 5.62
CA VAL A 81 -14.98 -3.54 6.05
C VAL A 81 -13.58 -3.72 5.45
N ASP A 82 -13.41 -3.40 4.16
CA ASP A 82 -12.14 -3.53 3.47
C ASP A 82 -11.08 -2.55 4.00
N VAL A 83 -11.47 -1.30 4.31
CA VAL A 83 -10.56 -0.27 4.87
C VAL A 83 -10.15 -0.64 6.30
N LYS A 84 -11.10 -1.10 7.12
CA LYS A 84 -10.81 -1.62 8.46
C LYS A 84 -9.83 -2.79 8.41
N TYR A 85 -10.02 -3.71 7.45
CA TYR A 85 -9.11 -4.83 7.28
C TYR A 85 -7.69 -4.37 6.91
N LEU A 86 -7.55 -3.41 5.99
CA LEU A 86 -6.25 -2.83 5.64
C LEU A 86 -5.55 -2.23 6.86
N LEU A 87 -6.27 -1.43 7.66
CA LEU A 87 -5.74 -0.79 8.86
C LEU A 87 -5.30 -1.82 9.92
N GLN A 88 -6.15 -2.81 10.19
CA GLN A 88 -5.85 -3.89 11.13
C GLN A 88 -4.63 -4.71 10.71
N MET A 89 -4.50 -5.03 9.42
CA MET A 89 -3.32 -5.68 8.87
C MET A 89 -2.06 -4.82 9.00
N GLY A 90 -2.17 -3.51 8.77
CA GLY A 90 -1.07 -2.57 9.00
C GLY A 90 -0.59 -2.58 10.45
N HIS A 91 -1.50 -2.46 11.41
CA HIS A 91 -1.16 -2.52 12.84
C HIS A 91 -0.55 -3.87 13.24
N ALA A 92 -1.11 -4.98 12.77
CA ALA A 92 -0.57 -6.31 13.02
C ALA A 92 0.88 -6.44 12.51
N ILE A 93 1.15 -5.96 11.30
CA ILE A 93 2.51 -5.96 10.73
C ILE A 93 3.45 -5.08 11.54
N SER A 94 3.00 -3.89 11.95
CA SER A 94 3.81 -2.99 12.77
C SER A 94 4.14 -3.56 14.15
N GLN A 95 3.29 -4.42 14.69
CA GLN A 95 3.46 -5.07 15.99
C GLN A 95 4.22 -6.41 15.91
N GLY A 96 4.43 -6.96 14.71
CA GLY A 96 5.04 -8.29 14.55
C GLY A 96 4.11 -9.44 14.93
N PHE A 97 2.81 -9.17 15.11
CA PHE A 97 1.83 -10.13 15.61
C PHE A 97 0.46 -9.95 14.95
N CYS A 98 -0.19 -11.06 14.60
CA CYS A 98 -1.52 -11.06 13.99
C CYS A 98 -2.44 -11.99 14.79
N SER A 99 -3.57 -11.45 15.26
CA SER A 99 -4.52 -12.22 16.06
C SER A 99 -5.23 -13.29 15.23
N ALA A 100 -5.71 -14.36 15.90
CA ALA A 100 -6.47 -15.42 15.24
C ALA A 100 -7.73 -14.88 14.55
N ASP A 101 -8.42 -13.90 15.16
CA ASP A 101 -9.60 -13.28 14.57
C ASP A 101 -9.27 -12.56 13.25
N LEU A 102 -8.16 -11.82 13.22
CA LEU A 102 -7.70 -11.13 12.01
C LEU A 102 -7.20 -12.13 10.96
N ALA A 103 -6.55 -13.21 11.39
CA ALA A 103 -6.14 -14.32 10.53
C ALA A 103 -7.35 -15.03 9.90
N ASN A 104 -8.47 -15.16 10.59
CA ASN A 104 -9.66 -15.82 10.06
C ASN A 104 -10.49 -14.93 9.11
N LYS A 105 -10.27 -13.60 9.12
CA LYS A 105 -10.92 -12.70 8.18
C LYS A 105 -10.41 -12.93 6.75
N LYS A 106 -11.36 -13.06 5.83
CA LYS A 106 -11.09 -13.19 4.40
C LYS A 106 -11.06 -11.80 3.76
N PRO A 107 -9.93 -11.39 3.14
CA PRO A 107 -9.92 -10.18 2.33
C PRO A 107 -10.89 -10.33 1.15
N GLY A 108 -11.45 -9.22 0.67
CA GLY A 108 -12.30 -9.21 -0.52
C GLY A 108 -11.63 -9.84 -1.75
N GLN A 109 -12.45 -10.16 -2.76
CA GLN A 109 -11.95 -10.66 -4.04
C GLN A 109 -11.15 -9.58 -4.77
N ILE A 110 -10.05 -9.98 -5.43
CA ILE A 110 -9.23 -9.05 -6.21
C ILE A 110 -10.04 -8.52 -7.40
N SER A 111 -10.12 -7.20 -7.51
CA SER A 111 -10.61 -6.50 -8.70
C SER A 111 -9.49 -5.65 -9.29
N HIS A 112 -9.38 -5.60 -10.61
CA HIS A 112 -8.40 -4.78 -11.31
C HIS A 112 -8.53 -3.27 -11.03
N ALA A 113 -9.72 -2.83 -10.59
CA ALA A 113 -10.02 -1.43 -10.29
C ALA A 113 -9.79 -1.06 -8.82
N ARG A 114 -9.65 -2.03 -7.91
CA ARG A 114 -9.60 -1.77 -6.46
C ARG A 114 -8.24 -2.16 -5.89
N TRP A 115 -7.33 -1.20 -5.81
CA TRP A 115 -5.98 -1.44 -5.30
C TRP A 115 -5.92 -1.64 -3.78
N LEU A 116 -6.93 -1.15 -3.06
CA LEU A 116 -7.06 -1.37 -1.63
C LEU A 116 -7.10 -2.86 -1.27
N THR A 117 -7.92 -3.66 -1.96
CA THR A 117 -8.00 -5.10 -1.73
C THR A 117 -6.70 -5.80 -2.06
N LYS A 118 -6.03 -5.37 -3.13
CA LYS A 118 -4.73 -5.93 -3.54
C LYS A 118 -3.64 -5.61 -2.52
N ALA A 119 -3.61 -4.39 -1.98
CA ALA A 119 -2.72 -3.99 -0.90
C ALA A 119 -2.93 -4.86 0.34
N SER A 120 -4.18 -5.01 0.80
CA SER A 120 -4.51 -5.87 1.95
C SER A 120 -4.09 -7.33 1.74
N ARG A 121 -4.25 -7.86 0.52
CA ARG A 121 -3.81 -9.24 0.19
C ARG A 121 -2.29 -9.38 0.13
N ILE A 122 -1.56 -8.35 -0.28
CA ILE A 122 -0.08 -8.32 -0.18
C ILE A 122 0.37 -8.39 1.28
N LEU A 123 -0.26 -7.60 2.16
CA LEU A 123 0.00 -7.66 3.60
C LEU A 123 -0.33 -9.03 4.17
N ARG A 124 -1.47 -9.61 3.77
CA ARG A 124 -1.88 -10.96 4.18
C ARG A 124 -0.87 -12.02 3.75
N LEU A 125 -0.39 -11.93 2.51
CA LEU A 125 0.62 -12.85 2.00
C LEU A 125 1.96 -12.69 2.74
N TYR A 126 2.33 -11.47 3.13
CA TYR A 126 3.55 -11.23 3.91
C TYR A 126 3.53 -11.96 5.25
N VAL A 127 2.46 -11.82 6.04
CA VAL A 127 2.35 -12.46 7.37
C VAL A 127 2.18 -13.97 7.32
N THR A 128 1.94 -14.56 6.15
CA THR A 128 1.83 -16.02 5.96
C THR A 128 3.07 -16.62 5.29
N THR A 129 4.05 -15.80 4.90
CA THR A 129 5.24 -16.26 4.17
C THR A 129 6.47 -16.25 5.06
N LYS A 130 6.97 -17.43 5.44
CA LYS A 130 8.13 -17.59 6.36
C LYS A 130 9.39 -16.87 5.86
N THR A 131 9.63 -16.92 4.55
CA THR A 131 10.78 -16.27 3.92
C THR A 131 10.28 -15.43 2.74
N PRO A 132 9.83 -14.19 2.98
CA PRO A 132 9.24 -13.37 1.92
C PRO A 132 10.30 -12.95 0.90
N SER A 133 9.95 -13.01 -0.38
CA SER A 133 10.84 -12.61 -1.47
C SER A 133 11.16 -11.12 -1.42
N HIS A 134 12.24 -10.71 -2.08
CA HIS A 134 12.61 -9.29 -2.17
C HIS A 134 11.46 -8.42 -2.71
N ASN A 135 10.72 -8.91 -3.71
CA ASN A 135 9.58 -8.20 -4.30
C ASN A 135 8.42 -8.07 -3.30
N LEU A 136 8.11 -9.15 -2.57
CA LEU A 136 7.07 -9.12 -1.54
C LEU A 136 7.46 -8.16 -0.41
N LYS A 137 8.70 -8.22 0.10
CA LYS A 137 9.22 -7.27 1.10
C LYS A 137 9.14 -5.83 0.61
N THR A 138 9.49 -5.57 -0.64
CA THR A 138 9.46 -4.23 -1.25
C THR A 138 8.03 -3.69 -1.32
N LEU A 139 7.06 -4.50 -1.78
CA LEU A 139 5.66 -4.12 -1.83
C LEU A 139 5.07 -3.88 -0.44
N THR A 140 5.32 -4.78 0.52
CA THR A 140 4.85 -4.61 1.89
C THR A 140 5.42 -3.34 2.52
N ASN A 141 6.73 -3.08 2.37
CA ASN A 141 7.35 -1.84 2.85
C ASN A 141 6.71 -0.60 2.21
N TYR A 142 6.44 -0.64 0.91
CA TYR A 142 5.74 0.46 0.23
C TYR A 142 4.35 0.69 0.77
N ILE A 143 3.59 -0.39 1.00
CA ILE A 143 2.24 -0.29 1.54
C ILE A 143 2.26 0.32 2.95
N MET A 144 3.16 -0.15 3.80
CA MET A 144 3.31 0.31 5.19
C MET A 144 3.80 1.76 5.29
N LYS A 145 4.78 2.16 4.47
CA LYS A 145 5.42 3.48 4.58
C LYS A 145 4.74 4.59 3.79
N VAL A 146 4.00 4.23 2.73
CA VAL A 146 3.45 5.21 1.77
C VAL A 146 1.95 5.01 1.56
N TYR A 147 1.51 3.83 1.14
CA TYR A 147 0.12 3.64 0.71
C TYR A 147 -0.90 3.81 1.85
N ILE A 148 -0.74 3.09 2.96
CA ILE A 148 -1.64 3.19 4.13
C ILE A 148 -1.58 4.62 4.70
N PRO A 149 -0.41 5.18 5.02
CA PRO A 149 -0.34 6.52 5.60
C PRO A 149 -0.96 7.58 4.68
N LEU A 150 -0.70 7.51 3.37
CA LEU A 150 -1.27 8.46 2.42
C LEU A 150 -2.80 8.30 2.31
N TYR A 151 -3.30 7.07 2.27
CA TYR A 151 -4.74 6.79 2.27
C TYR A 151 -5.43 7.45 3.46
N PHE A 152 -4.92 7.23 4.68
CA PHE A 152 -5.52 7.80 5.89
C PHE A 152 -5.30 9.31 5.99
N ASN A 153 -4.17 9.84 5.55
CA ASN A 153 -3.96 11.29 5.47
C ASN A 153 -4.98 11.94 4.50
N ILE A 154 -5.31 11.31 3.37
CA ILE A 154 -6.35 11.82 2.44
C ILE A 154 -7.73 11.82 3.11
N GLN A 155 -8.06 10.74 3.83
CA GLN A 155 -9.34 10.65 4.55
C GLN A 155 -9.45 11.67 5.70
N PHE A 156 -8.33 11.96 6.37
CA PHE A 156 -8.25 12.96 7.43
C PHE A 156 -8.33 14.39 6.86
N TYR A 157 -7.52 14.69 5.84
CA TYR A 157 -7.47 16.00 5.19
C TYR A 157 -8.44 16.06 3.99
N LYS A 158 -9.74 16.06 4.27
CA LYS A 158 -10.82 15.99 3.25
C LYS A 158 -10.89 17.18 2.27
N SER A 159 -10.14 18.26 2.51
CA SER A 159 -10.17 19.47 1.68
C SER A 159 -9.08 19.47 0.61
N VAL A 160 -9.45 19.89 -0.61
CA VAL A 160 -8.54 20.00 -1.77
C VAL A 160 -7.32 20.89 -1.51
N ILE A 161 -7.41 21.83 -0.56
CA ILE A 161 -6.31 22.73 -0.19
C ILE A 161 -5.09 21.98 0.34
N TYR A 162 -5.26 20.75 0.82
CA TYR A 162 -4.16 19.91 1.32
C TYR A 162 -3.48 19.08 0.22
N GLY A 163 -3.97 19.13 -1.02
CA GLY A 163 -3.45 18.31 -2.12
C GLY A 163 -1.94 18.47 -2.32
N SER A 164 -1.44 19.70 -2.36
CA SER A 164 0.00 19.98 -2.49
C SER A 164 0.84 19.50 -1.31
N ILE A 165 0.31 19.60 -0.10
CA ILE A 165 0.96 19.11 1.13
C ILE A 165 1.06 17.58 1.09
N LEU A 166 -0.01 16.91 0.69
CA LEU A 166 -0.05 15.45 0.56
C LEU A 166 0.87 14.95 -0.56
N LEU A 167 0.96 15.69 -1.66
CA LEU A 167 1.91 15.43 -2.74
C LEU A 167 3.36 15.57 -2.28
N SER A 168 3.68 16.65 -1.56
CA SER A 168 5.01 16.87 -0.99
C SER A 168 5.37 15.77 0.02
N LYS A 169 4.41 15.34 0.84
CA LYS A 169 4.56 14.19 1.75
C LYS A 169 4.89 12.92 0.97
N PHE A 170 4.11 12.59 -0.07
CA PHE A 170 4.36 11.44 -0.93
C PHE A 170 5.78 11.45 -1.54
N ILE A 171 6.22 12.58 -2.10
CA ILE A 171 7.57 12.70 -2.68
C ILE A 171 8.63 12.44 -1.62
N ARG A 172 8.46 12.97 -0.40
CA ARG A 172 9.38 12.73 0.71
C ARG A 172 9.38 11.28 1.18
N TRP A 173 8.20 10.66 1.30
CA TRP A 173 8.05 9.29 1.78
C TRP A 173 8.54 8.25 0.78
N THR A 174 8.65 8.57 -0.51
CA THR A 174 9.18 7.66 -1.54
C THR A 174 10.72 7.73 -1.68
N GLN A 175 11.41 8.62 -0.95
CA GLN A 175 12.87 8.78 -1.05
C GLN A 175 13.68 7.59 -0.52
N TYR A 176 13.08 6.69 0.26
CA TYR A 176 13.80 5.47 0.70
C TYR A 176 13.94 4.43 -0.42
N LEU A 177 13.14 4.52 -1.49
CA LEU A 177 13.24 3.61 -2.62
C LEU A 177 14.52 3.87 -3.41
N ASN A 178 15.09 2.83 -4.01
CA ASN A 178 16.20 2.98 -4.95
C ASN A 178 15.80 3.81 -6.18
N GLY A 179 16.76 4.36 -6.92
CA GLY A 179 16.48 5.29 -8.02
C GLY A 179 15.53 4.73 -9.10
N THR A 180 15.65 3.45 -9.44
CA THR A 180 14.80 2.79 -10.43
C THR A 180 13.35 2.69 -9.95
N LEU A 181 13.12 2.16 -8.76
CA LEU A 181 11.77 2.02 -8.20
C LEU A 181 11.16 3.38 -7.84
N ARG A 182 11.99 4.33 -7.39
CA ARG A 182 11.57 5.71 -7.11
C ARG A 182 11.06 6.39 -8.38
N SER A 183 11.77 6.28 -9.50
CA SER A 183 11.29 6.79 -10.79
C SER A 183 9.96 6.14 -11.17
N VAL A 184 9.84 4.81 -11.06
CA VAL A 184 8.57 4.11 -11.37
C VAL A 184 7.39 4.67 -10.58
N VAL A 185 7.54 4.90 -9.28
CA VAL A 185 6.45 5.42 -8.44
C VAL A 185 6.22 6.92 -8.62
N GLN A 186 7.23 7.69 -9.04
CA GLN A 186 7.14 9.14 -9.22
C GLN A 186 6.72 9.54 -10.64
N ASN A 187 6.82 8.66 -11.64
CA ASN A 187 6.35 8.93 -13.00
C ASN A 187 4.85 9.24 -13.08
N VAL A 188 4.05 8.88 -12.06
CA VAL A 188 2.63 9.27 -12.00
C VAL A 188 2.43 10.78 -11.79
N LEU A 189 3.48 11.50 -11.40
CA LEU A 189 3.46 12.95 -11.17
C LEU A 189 3.48 13.74 -12.48
N ASP A 190 3.84 13.10 -13.59
CA ASP A 190 3.91 13.70 -14.93
C ASP A 190 2.62 13.51 -15.74
N LEU A 191 1.56 12.94 -15.13
CA LEU A 191 0.21 12.77 -15.68
C LEU A 191 -0.66 14.00 -15.43
#